data_AF-A0A9E1VGX3-F1
#
_entry.id   AF-A0A9E1VGX3-F1
#
_cell.length_a   1.000
_cell.length_b   1.000
_cell.length_c   1.000
_cell.angle_alpha   90.00
_cell.angle_beta   90.00
_cell.angle_gamma   90.00
#
_symmetry.space_group_name_H-M   'P 1'
#
loop_
_entity.id
_entity.type
_entity.pdbx_description
1 polymer ?
#
loop_
_entity_poly.entity_id
_entity_poly.type
_entity_poly.pdbx_seq_one_letter_code
_entity_poly.pdbx_strand_id
1 'polypeptide(L)'
;RKFPKETGGVYVIDSEEKRLRALKWTAIKNVWGIGRRLEKRLIVKGCKTAFDFTQLSDDWVRLNFSITEWKLKKDLEGIPTIEFEIKQTKRSIATTRSFEQTYSDIENITERISTFAACCAEKLRAQKTSCHMIIVLLSSDRHKRDVAQYNASKTIVFPYPTDSTLSITKASVEAVKTIFKAGIKYKRAGIIVTGLVPTDNHQLNLFLHENPKHKPLMSAIDRLNKKFKTTTIKLANQDLQQTWKMKQERLSPKYTTKINDIITVK
;
A
#
# COMPACT_ATOMS: atom_id res chain seq x y z
N ARG A 1 -15.06 15.13 -17.70
CA ARG A 1 -15.49 16.17 -16.73
C ARG A 1 -17.02 16.15 -16.67
N LYS A 2 -17.65 16.35 -15.49
CA LYS A 2 -19.09 16.08 -15.31
C LYS A 2 -20.03 17.15 -15.89
N PHE A 3 -19.57 18.39 -16.11
CA PHE A 3 -20.42 19.51 -16.59
C PHE A 3 -19.65 20.48 -17.51
N PRO A 4 -19.15 20.03 -18.68
CA PRO A 4 -18.27 20.84 -19.52
C PRO A 4 -18.98 22.04 -20.18
N LYS A 5 -20.30 21.95 -20.42
CA LYS A 5 -21.08 23.02 -21.06
C LYS A 5 -21.38 24.14 -20.07
N GLU A 6 -21.62 23.80 -18.81
CA GLU A 6 -22.02 24.70 -17.74
C GLU A 6 -20.81 25.40 -17.09
N THR A 7 -19.62 24.81 -17.20
CA THR A 7 -18.41 25.29 -16.53
C THR A 7 -17.40 25.94 -17.46
N GLY A 8 -17.57 25.90 -18.78
CA GLY A 8 -16.60 26.49 -19.73
C GLY A 8 -15.18 25.95 -19.60
N GLY A 9 -14.98 24.81 -18.91
CA GLY A 9 -13.67 24.19 -18.64
C GLY A 9 -13.04 24.55 -17.29
N VAL A 10 -13.37 25.67 -16.65
CA VAL A 10 -12.87 26.06 -15.32
C VAL A 10 -14.03 26.64 -14.50
N TYR A 11 -14.28 26.08 -13.32
CA TYR A 11 -15.36 26.53 -12.44
C TYR A 11 -14.81 27.01 -11.11
N VAL A 12 -15.16 28.25 -10.73
CA VAL A 12 -14.74 28.87 -9.47
C VAL A 12 -15.92 28.89 -8.50
N ILE A 13 -15.69 28.39 -7.29
CA ILE A 13 -16.64 28.43 -6.18
C ILE A 13 -16.16 29.51 -5.21
N ASP A 14 -16.71 30.71 -5.33
CA ASP A 14 -16.33 31.92 -4.59
C ASP A 14 -17.46 32.45 -3.67
N SER A 15 -18.65 31.84 -3.73
CA SER A 15 -19.81 32.25 -2.96
C SER A 15 -20.53 31.07 -2.33
N GLU A 16 -21.25 31.33 -1.24
CA GLU A 16 -22.04 30.32 -0.55
C GLU A 16 -23.15 29.75 -1.45
N GLU A 17 -23.77 30.56 -2.30
CA GLU A 17 -24.75 30.08 -3.27
C GLU A 17 -24.16 29.08 -4.27
N LYS A 18 -22.96 29.37 -4.81
CA LYS A 18 -22.25 28.46 -5.72
C LYS A 18 -21.84 27.17 -5.01
N ARG A 19 -21.42 27.25 -3.74
CA ARG A 19 -21.13 26.08 -2.90
C ARG A 19 -22.37 25.20 -2.73
N LEU A 20 -23.50 25.78 -2.33
CA LEU A 20 -24.75 25.05 -2.14
C LEU A 20 -25.24 24.40 -3.43
N ARG A 21 -25.13 25.09 -4.58
CA ARG A 21 -25.44 24.51 -5.90
C ARG A 21 -24.53 23.32 -6.22
N ALA A 22 -23.23 23.45 -6.00
CA ALA A 22 -22.27 22.37 -6.23
C ALA A 22 -22.55 21.15 -5.33
N LEU A 23 -22.92 21.37 -4.06
CA LEU A 23 -23.26 20.30 -3.12
C LEU A 23 -24.53 19.55 -3.54
N LYS A 24 -25.55 20.25 -4.05
CA LYS A 24 -26.79 19.65 -4.55
C LYS A 24 -26.57 18.81 -5.81
N TRP A 25 -25.63 19.21 -6.68
CA TRP A 25 -25.28 18.42 -7.88
C TRP A 25 -24.36 17.23 -7.59
N THR A 26 -23.65 17.27 -6.47
CA THR A 26 -22.69 16.23 -6.10
C THR A 26 -23.39 15.09 -5.40
N ALA A 27 -23.57 13.96 -6.08
CA ALA A 27 -24.04 12.74 -5.42
C ALA A 27 -23.08 12.32 -4.30
N ILE A 28 -23.61 11.81 -3.20
CA ILE A 28 -22.85 11.52 -1.96
C ILE A 28 -21.65 10.59 -2.20
N LYS A 29 -21.79 9.62 -3.11
CA LYS A 29 -20.72 8.67 -3.51
C LYS A 29 -19.52 9.30 -4.21
N ASN A 30 -19.66 10.53 -4.69
CA ASN A 30 -18.61 11.27 -5.37
C ASN A 30 -17.81 12.17 -4.42
N VAL A 31 -18.26 12.29 -3.16
CA VAL A 31 -17.53 13.04 -2.14
C VAL A 31 -16.32 12.21 -1.70
N TRP A 32 -15.14 12.81 -1.78
CA TRP A 32 -13.91 12.17 -1.34
C TRP A 32 -13.97 11.90 0.17
N GLY A 33 -13.59 10.70 0.60
CA GLY A 33 -13.80 10.21 1.96
C GLY A 33 -15.07 9.36 2.15
N ILE A 34 -16.05 9.44 1.23
CA ILE A 34 -17.26 8.60 1.29
C ILE A 34 -17.09 7.34 0.42
N GLY A 35 -16.75 6.24 1.08
CA GLY A 35 -16.66 4.92 0.43
C GLY A 35 -18.00 4.19 0.32
N ARG A 36 -18.05 3.11 -0.45
CA ARG A 36 -19.26 2.29 -0.72
C ARG A 36 -20.05 1.87 0.54
N ARG A 37 -19.36 1.57 1.64
CA ARG A 37 -20.02 1.17 2.90
C ARG A 37 -20.68 2.37 3.59
N LEU A 38 -20.01 3.52 3.59
CA LEU A 38 -20.52 4.76 4.18
C LEU A 38 -21.69 5.30 3.34
N GLU A 39 -21.55 5.30 2.01
CA GLU A 39 -22.62 5.62 1.05
C GLU A 39 -23.90 4.84 1.37
N LYS A 40 -23.82 3.51 1.53
CA LYS A 40 -25.00 2.69 1.86
C LYS A 40 -25.67 3.12 3.16
N ARG A 41 -24.89 3.43 4.22
CA ARG A 41 -25.43 3.89 5.51
C ARG A 41 -26.10 5.26 5.39
N LEU A 42 -25.52 6.16 4.61
CA LEU A 42 -26.06 7.51 4.37
C LEU A 42 -27.34 7.48 3.53
N ILE A 43 -27.40 6.61 2.51
CA ILE A 43 -28.61 6.42 1.69
C ILE A 43 -29.80 5.93 2.53
N VAL A 44 -29.56 5.04 3.50
CA VAL A 44 -30.61 4.57 4.44
C VAL A 44 -31.18 5.72 5.27
N LYS A 45 -30.39 6.77 5.53
CA LYS A 45 -30.83 8.00 6.19
C LYS A 45 -31.42 9.05 5.25
N GLY A 46 -31.60 8.72 3.98
CA GLY A 46 -32.17 9.61 2.97
C GLY A 46 -31.15 10.53 2.30
N CYS A 47 -29.87 10.45 2.64
CA CYS A 47 -28.85 11.30 2.04
C CYS A 47 -28.43 10.78 0.66
N LYS A 48 -28.79 11.51 -0.40
CA LYS A 48 -28.44 11.19 -1.79
C LYS A 48 -27.35 12.12 -2.33
N THR A 49 -27.32 13.35 -1.86
CA THR A 49 -26.39 14.41 -2.29
C THR A 49 -25.46 14.81 -1.14
N ALA A 50 -24.36 15.50 -1.49
CA ALA A 50 -23.46 16.09 -0.50
C ALA A 50 -24.19 17.14 0.36
N PHE A 51 -25.19 17.83 -0.21
CA PHE A 51 -26.03 18.77 0.52
C PHE A 51 -26.87 18.06 1.60
N ASP A 52 -27.49 16.93 1.31
CA ASP A 52 -28.28 16.19 2.31
C ASP A 52 -27.42 15.75 3.51
N PHE A 53 -26.12 15.51 3.27
CA PHE A 53 -25.19 15.17 4.33
C PHE A 53 -24.83 16.37 5.23
N THR A 54 -24.75 17.58 4.69
CA THR A 54 -24.55 18.79 5.51
C THR A 54 -25.77 19.12 6.37
N GLN A 55 -26.97 18.70 5.96
CA GLN A 55 -28.20 18.89 6.75
C GLN A 55 -28.33 17.96 7.97
N LEU A 56 -27.50 16.92 8.09
CA LEU A 56 -27.52 16.05 9.26
C LEU A 56 -27.05 16.80 10.51
N SER A 57 -27.58 16.45 11.69
CA SER A 57 -27.08 17.02 12.95
C SER A 57 -25.64 16.55 13.23
N ASP A 58 -24.79 17.45 13.72
CA ASP A 58 -23.40 17.14 14.07
C ASP A 58 -23.29 16.01 15.10
N ASP A 59 -24.15 16.01 16.10
CA ASP A 59 -24.16 15.00 17.17
C ASP A 59 -24.45 13.61 16.61
N TRP A 60 -25.41 13.51 15.69
CA TRP A 60 -25.71 12.25 15.03
C TRP A 60 -24.51 11.74 14.21
N VAL A 61 -23.81 12.64 13.50
CA VAL A 61 -22.62 12.27 12.71
C VAL A 61 -21.50 11.77 13.63
N ARG A 62 -21.24 12.46 14.75
CA ARG A 62 -20.22 12.05 15.74
C ARG A 62 -20.57 10.74 16.45
N LEU A 63 -21.85 10.49 16.70
CA LEU A 63 -22.31 9.26 17.35
C LEU A 63 -22.24 8.04 16.40
N ASN A 64 -22.49 8.23 15.11
CA ASN A 64 -22.65 7.15 14.14
C ASN A 64 -21.41 6.90 13.28
N PHE A 65 -20.53 7.90 13.14
CA PHE A 65 -19.34 7.87 12.30
C PHE A 65 -18.10 8.35 13.07
N SER A 66 -16.93 8.31 12.42
CA SER A 66 -15.69 8.75 13.02
C SER A 66 -15.53 10.28 12.95
N ILE A 67 -14.54 10.80 13.67
CA ILE A 67 -14.18 12.22 13.60
C ILE A 67 -13.90 12.68 12.17
N THR A 68 -13.42 11.78 11.30
CA THR A 68 -13.12 12.08 9.89
C THR A 68 -14.37 12.47 9.10
N GLU A 69 -15.50 11.78 9.30
CA GLU A 69 -16.75 12.15 8.63
C GLU A 69 -17.31 13.47 9.16
N TRP A 70 -17.12 13.76 10.44
CA TRP A 70 -17.48 15.06 11.00
C TRP A 70 -16.62 16.18 10.41
N LYS A 71 -15.30 15.99 10.30
CA LYS A 71 -14.39 16.94 9.63
C LYS A 71 -14.78 17.16 8.17
N LEU A 72 -15.12 16.08 7.47
CA LEU A 72 -15.60 16.14 6.09
C LEU A 72 -16.90 16.97 5.97
N LYS A 73 -17.84 16.79 6.90
CA LYS A 73 -19.07 17.60 6.94
C LYS A 73 -18.75 19.08 7.11
N LYS A 74 -17.87 19.43 8.06
CA LYS A 74 -17.45 20.82 8.30
C LYS A 74 -16.76 21.43 7.08
N ASP A 75 -15.95 20.64 6.38
CA ASP A 75 -15.31 21.06 5.13
C ASP A 75 -16.34 21.36 4.03
N LEU A 76 -17.38 20.54 3.89
CA LEU A 76 -18.49 20.78 2.96
C LEU A 76 -19.36 21.99 3.36
N GLU A 77 -19.48 22.27 4.67
CA GLU A 77 -20.07 23.49 5.22
C GLU A 77 -19.17 24.73 5.06
N GLY A 78 -17.98 24.56 4.44
CA GLY A 78 -17.01 25.62 4.15
C GLY A 78 -16.11 25.99 5.33
N ILE A 79 -16.06 25.18 6.37
CA ILE A 79 -15.12 25.33 7.49
C ILE A 79 -13.92 24.41 7.20
N PRO A 80 -12.76 24.97 6.81
CA PRO A 80 -11.61 24.18 6.37
C PRO A 80 -11.10 23.34 7.55
N THR A 81 -11.36 22.05 7.50
CA THR A 81 -11.03 21.12 8.59
C THR A 81 -10.13 19.98 8.13
N ILE A 82 -10.09 19.74 6.81
CA ILE A 82 -9.19 18.77 6.19
C ILE A 82 -7.95 19.54 5.73
N GLU A 83 -6.84 19.30 6.41
CA GLU A 83 -5.55 19.89 6.05
C GLU A 83 -4.89 19.13 4.89
N PHE A 84 -4.03 19.83 4.15
CA PHE A 84 -3.17 19.18 3.18
C PHE A 84 -2.16 18.26 3.87
N GLU A 85 -2.08 17.01 3.41
CA GLU A 85 -1.07 16.09 3.89
C GLU A 85 0.33 16.54 3.46
N ILE A 86 1.13 17.01 4.41
CA ILE A 86 2.57 17.17 4.22
C ILE A 86 3.18 15.78 4.12
N LYS A 87 4.14 15.59 3.22
CA LYS A 87 4.83 14.31 3.01
C LYS A 87 5.56 13.88 4.29
N GLN A 88 4.90 13.04 5.09
CA GLN A 88 5.47 12.46 6.31
C GLN A 88 6.36 11.26 5.98
N THR A 89 7.31 10.96 6.87
CA THR A 89 8.03 9.69 6.86
C THR A 89 7.02 8.55 7.01
N LYS A 90 7.19 7.49 6.21
CA LYS A 90 6.27 6.36 6.29
C LYS A 90 6.41 5.70 7.65
N ARG A 91 5.27 5.35 8.26
CA ARG A 91 5.21 4.57 9.52
C ARG A 91 5.31 3.05 9.30
N SER A 92 5.07 2.62 8.07
CA SER A 92 5.25 1.23 7.63
C SER A 92 5.55 1.20 6.14
N ILE A 93 6.26 0.16 5.70
CA ILE A 93 6.54 -0.09 4.29
C ILE A 93 6.03 -1.48 3.95
N ALA A 94 5.20 -1.56 2.92
CA ALA A 94 4.62 -2.82 2.48
C ALA A 94 4.99 -3.12 1.02
N THR A 95 5.36 -4.37 0.77
CA THR A 95 5.45 -4.94 -0.58
C THR A 95 4.59 -6.20 -0.61
N THR A 96 3.36 -6.04 -1.08
CA THR A 96 2.35 -7.11 -1.18
C THR A 96 1.89 -7.22 -2.62
N ARG A 97 1.82 -8.44 -3.16
CA ARG A 97 1.43 -8.67 -4.56
C ARG A 97 0.65 -9.97 -4.71
N SER A 98 -0.32 -9.93 -5.61
CA SER A 98 -0.93 -11.16 -6.14
C SER A 98 0.01 -11.77 -7.16
N PHE A 99 0.14 -13.08 -7.11
CA PHE A 99 0.94 -13.88 -8.03
C PHE A 99 0.28 -13.96 -9.41
N GLU A 100 1.10 -14.19 -10.44
CA GLU A 100 0.64 -14.43 -11.82
C GLU A 100 -0.34 -15.61 -11.91
N GLN A 101 0.01 -16.71 -11.26
CA GLN A 101 -0.79 -17.92 -11.07
C GLN A 101 -0.91 -18.26 -9.57
N THR A 102 -1.71 -19.25 -9.22
CA THR A 102 -1.72 -19.74 -7.84
C THR A 102 -0.57 -20.71 -7.63
N TYR A 103 0.17 -20.56 -6.53
CA TYR A 103 1.23 -21.51 -6.13
C TYR A 103 0.72 -22.38 -4.98
N SER A 104 1.11 -23.65 -4.99
CA SER A 104 0.85 -24.61 -3.91
C SER A 104 2.13 -25.17 -3.31
N ASP A 105 3.27 -24.92 -3.95
CA ASP A 105 4.59 -25.32 -3.51
C ASP A 105 5.24 -24.22 -2.66
N ILE A 106 6.03 -24.63 -1.67
CA ILE A 106 6.63 -23.71 -0.70
C ILE A 106 7.83 -22.98 -1.31
N GLU A 107 8.48 -23.57 -2.31
CA GLU A 107 9.65 -23.05 -2.99
C GLU A 107 9.31 -21.75 -3.73
N ASN A 108 8.28 -21.76 -4.60
CA ASN A 108 7.82 -20.56 -5.29
C ASN A 108 7.36 -19.49 -4.29
N ILE A 109 6.66 -19.87 -3.21
CA ILE A 109 6.22 -18.92 -2.19
C ILE A 109 7.43 -18.29 -1.47
N THR A 110 8.43 -19.10 -1.15
CA THR A 110 9.67 -18.68 -0.48
C THR A 110 10.46 -17.70 -1.35
N GLU A 111 10.57 -17.96 -2.65
CA GLU A 111 11.17 -17.03 -3.62
C GLU A 111 10.48 -15.67 -3.57
N ARG A 112 9.13 -15.68 -3.64
CA ARG A 112 8.34 -14.44 -3.66
C ARG A 112 8.49 -13.64 -2.38
N ILE A 113 8.41 -14.31 -1.23
CA ILE A 113 8.62 -13.70 0.08
C ILE A 113 10.03 -13.10 0.15
N SER A 114 11.04 -13.80 -0.33
CA SER A 114 12.42 -13.29 -0.35
C SER A 114 12.56 -12.03 -1.21
N THR A 115 11.92 -12.01 -2.37
CA THR A 115 11.90 -10.84 -3.26
C THR A 115 11.16 -9.65 -2.66
N PHE A 116 10.03 -9.88 -1.98
CA PHE A 116 9.31 -8.81 -1.28
C PHE A 116 10.09 -8.29 -0.07
N ALA A 117 10.81 -9.16 0.64
CA ALA A 117 11.63 -8.82 1.81
C ALA A 117 12.78 -7.89 1.40
N ALA A 118 13.52 -8.29 0.36
CA ALA A 118 14.61 -7.51 -0.20
C ALA A 118 14.14 -6.12 -0.65
N CYS A 119 12.99 -6.05 -1.34
CA CYS A 119 12.42 -4.77 -1.77
C CYS A 119 12.00 -3.88 -0.59
N CYS A 120 11.45 -4.44 0.48
CA CYS A 120 11.16 -3.67 1.69
C CYS A 120 12.43 -3.16 2.37
N ALA A 121 13.48 -3.99 2.44
CA ALA A 121 14.77 -3.63 3.03
C ALA A 121 15.46 -2.50 2.25
N GLU A 122 15.44 -2.55 0.92
CA GLU A 122 15.95 -1.46 0.07
C GLU A 122 15.18 -0.14 0.32
N LYS A 123 13.84 -0.21 0.42
CA LYS A 123 13.01 0.96 0.71
C LYS A 123 13.26 1.55 2.10
N LEU A 124 13.54 0.70 3.09
CA LEU A 124 13.93 1.11 4.44
C LEU A 124 15.21 1.95 4.40
N ARG A 125 16.25 1.44 3.73
CA ARG A 125 17.53 2.13 3.56
C ARG A 125 17.40 3.42 2.74
N ALA A 126 16.57 3.42 1.71
CA ALA A 126 16.26 4.63 0.95
C ALA A 126 15.56 5.72 1.79
N GLN A 127 14.78 5.32 2.81
CA GLN A 127 14.17 6.22 3.78
C GLN A 127 15.10 6.54 4.98
N LYS A 128 16.29 5.92 5.07
CA LYS A 128 17.21 6.00 6.22
C LYS A 128 16.54 5.56 7.54
N THR A 129 15.74 4.51 7.45
CA THR A 129 15.05 3.92 8.61
C THR A 129 15.34 2.44 8.72
N SER A 130 15.35 1.92 9.94
CA SER A 130 15.40 0.49 10.25
C SER A 130 14.08 0.05 10.89
N CYS A 131 13.80 -1.25 10.92
CA CYS A 131 12.53 -1.80 11.43
C CYS A 131 12.74 -2.76 12.59
N HIS A 132 11.80 -2.75 13.55
CA HIS A 132 11.73 -3.74 14.62
C HIS A 132 10.83 -4.92 14.30
N MET A 133 9.91 -4.77 13.36
CA MET A 133 8.87 -5.77 13.13
C MET A 133 8.66 -6.03 11.64
N ILE A 134 8.51 -7.31 11.31
CA ILE A 134 8.01 -7.75 10.02
C ILE A 134 6.70 -8.51 10.19
N ILE A 135 5.78 -8.33 9.25
CA ILE A 135 4.53 -9.07 9.15
C ILE A 135 4.52 -9.74 7.78
N VAL A 136 4.58 -11.06 7.79
CA VAL A 136 4.48 -11.90 6.59
C VAL A 136 3.02 -12.28 6.39
N LEU A 137 2.50 -12.04 5.19
CA LEU A 137 1.13 -12.33 4.79
C LEU A 137 1.10 -13.39 3.71
N LEU A 138 0.19 -14.35 3.85
CA LEU A 138 -0.05 -15.39 2.85
C LEU A 138 -1.57 -15.66 2.72
N SER A 139 -2.08 -15.66 1.50
CA SER A 139 -3.52 -15.73 1.22
C SER A 139 -3.88 -16.53 -0.03
N SER A 140 -4.93 -17.34 0.09
CA SER A 140 -5.57 -18.08 -0.99
C SER A 140 -6.32 -17.16 -1.96
N ASP A 141 -6.79 -17.73 -3.07
CA ASP A 141 -7.61 -17.00 -4.03
C ASP A 141 -9.03 -16.78 -3.51
N ARG A 142 -9.31 -15.58 -2.98
CA ARG A 142 -10.64 -15.20 -2.48
C ARG A 142 -11.76 -15.25 -3.54
N HIS A 143 -11.41 -15.28 -4.83
CA HIS A 143 -12.38 -15.29 -5.92
C HIS A 143 -12.82 -16.71 -6.30
N LYS A 144 -12.07 -17.75 -5.91
CA LYS A 144 -12.46 -19.14 -6.13
C LYS A 144 -13.16 -19.69 -4.89
N ARG A 145 -14.49 -19.57 -4.85
CA ARG A 145 -15.28 -20.00 -3.67
C ARG A 145 -15.35 -21.52 -3.51
N ASP A 146 -15.09 -22.26 -4.58
CA ASP A 146 -15.21 -23.73 -4.62
C ASP A 146 -13.98 -24.46 -4.06
N VAL A 147 -12.97 -23.72 -3.59
CA VAL A 147 -11.75 -24.26 -2.99
C VAL A 147 -11.55 -23.75 -1.57
N ALA A 148 -10.84 -24.54 -0.76
CA ALA A 148 -10.51 -24.20 0.62
C ALA A 148 -9.86 -22.81 0.72
N GLN A 149 -10.49 -21.94 1.50
CA GLN A 149 -10.02 -20.58 1.74
C GLN A 149 -9.11 -20.56 2.96
N TYR A 150 -7.96 -19.90 2.83
CA TYR A 150 -7.00 -19.78 3.91
C TYR A 150 -6.20 -18.49 3.77
N ASN A 151 -6.20 -17.73 4.85
CA ASN A 151 -5.44 -16.50 5.00
C ASN A 151 -4.72 -16.56 6.34
N ALA A 152 -3.42 -16.33 6.32
CA ALA A 152 -2.60 -16.33 7.51
C ALA A 152 -1.58 -15.20 7.49
N SER A 153 -1.21 -14.76 8.68
CA SER A 153 -0.17 -13.77 8.89
C SER A 153 0.69 -14.18 10.07
N LYS A 154 2.00 -13.94 9.98
CA LYS A 154 2.93 -14.11 11.09
C LYS A 154 3.71 -12.82 11.30
N THR A 155 3.71 -12.34 12.53
CA THR A 155 4.55 -11.21 12.96
C THR A 155 5.82 -11.75 13.60
N ILE A 156 6.95 -11.14 13.24
CA ILE A 156 8.25 -11.39 13.86
C ILE A 156 8.76 -10.05 14.38
N VAL A 157 9.29 -10.07 15.60
CA VAL A 157 9.89 -8.92 16.27
C VAL A 157 11.39 -9.17 16.36
N PHE A 158 12.19 -8.22 15.91
CA PHE A 158 13.63 -8.26 16.05
C PHE A 158 14.06 -7.66 17.40
N PRO A 159 15.08 -8.25 18.06
CA PRO A 159 15.61 -7.75 19.32
C PRO A 159 16.37 -6.41 19.18
N TYR A 160 16.74 -6.05 17.94
CA TYR A 160 17.37 -4.80 17.54
C TYR A 160 16.77 -4.34 16.20
N PRO A 161 16.75 -3.04 15.89
CA PRO A 161 16.25 -2.58 14.61
C PRO A 161 17.21 -2.98 13.49
N THR A 162 16.67 -3.45 12.37
CA THR A 162 17.45 -3.85 11.20
C THR A 162 16.85 -3.29 9.91
N ASP A 163 17.72 -2.93 8.98
CA ASP A 163 17.39 -2.68 7.58
C ASP A 163 18.13 -3.64 6.65
N SER A 164 18.77 -4.68 7.18
CA SER A 164 19.53 -5.64 6.38
C SER A 164 18.61 -6.55 5.58
N THR A 165 18.88 -6.63 4.28
CA THR A 165 18.17 -7.54 3.37
C THR A 165 18.32 -9.00 3.83
N LEU A 166 19.47 -9.38 4.40
CA LEU A 166 19.74 -10.74 4.85
C LEU A 166 18.88 -11.11 6.08
N SER A 167 18.90 -10.27 7.10
CA SER A 167 18.16 -10.47 8.35
C SER A 167 16.65 -10.52 8.09
N ILE A 168 16.13 -9.56 7.32
CA ILE A 168 14.70 -9.46 6.99
C ILE A 168 14.25 -10.65 6.14
N THR A 169 15.03 -11.04 5.13
CA THR A 169 14.69 -12.17 4.25
C THR A 169 14.69 -13.48 5.01
N LYS A 170 15.74 -13.76 5.80
CA LYS A 170 15.83 -14.99 6.59
C LYS A 170 14.63 -15.16 7.51
N ALA A 171 14.33 -14.13 8.30
CA ALA A 171 13.20 -14.13 9.21
C ALA A 171 11.86 -14.29 8.46
N SER A 172 11.69 -13.62 7.31
CA SER A 172 10.46 -13.73 6.51
C SER A 172 10.24 -15.14 5.95
N VAL A 173 11.31 -15.81 5.51
CA VAL A 173 11.27 -17.18 5.01
C VAL A 173 10.95 -18.18 6.13
N GLU A 174 11.53 -18.00 7.30
CA GLU A 174 11.20 -18.81 8.48
C GLU A 174 9.73 -18.62 8.87
N ALA A 175 9.22 -17.39 8.87
CA ALA A 175 7.79 -17.12 9.12
C ALA A 175 6.88 -17.80 8.11
N VAL A 176 7.17 -17.69 6.81
CA VAL A 176 6.26 -18.24 5.79
C VAL A 176 6.14 -19.76 5.90
N LYS A 177 7.24 -20.45 6.26
CA LYS A 177 7.23 -21.89 6.51
C LYS A 177 6.27 -22.30 7.63
N THR A 178 6.11 -21.47 8.66
CA THR A 178 5.17 -21.76 9.77
C THR A 178 3.71 -21.55 9.43
N ILE A 179 3.38 -20.67 8.48
CA ILE A 179 1.99 -20.35 8.10
C ILE A 179 1.54 -21.07 6.82
N PHE A 180 2.46 -21.65 6.06
CA PHE A 180 2.17 -22.43 4.88
C PHE A 180 1.43 -23.72 5.24
N LYS A 181 0.44 -24.09 4.43
CA LYS A 181 -0.28 -25.35 4.51
C LYS A 181 -0.29 -26.03 3.16
N ALA A 182 0.13 -27.30 3.15
CA ALA A 182 0.07 -28.13 1.96
C ALA A 182 -1.38 -28.29 1.46
N GLY A 183 -1.55 -28.42 0.15
CA GLY A 183 -2.87 -28.58 -0.50
C GLY A 183 -3.63 -27.28 -0.74
N ILE A 184 -3.12 -26.13 -0.30
CA ILE A 184 -3.76 -24.82 -0.52
C ILE A 184 -3.12 -24.12 -1.71
N LYS A 185 -3.98 -23.55 -2.59
CA LYS A 185 -3.56 -22.73 -3.72
C LYS A 185 -3.52 -21.25 -3.34
N TYR A 186 -2.32 -20.75 -3.08
CA TYR A 186 -2.07 -19.38 -2.68
C TYR A 186 -2.04 -18.44 -3.88
N LYS A 187 -2.73 -17.30 -3.79
CA LYS A 187 -2.80 -16.29 -4.86
C LYS A 187 -2.05 -15.01 -4.54
N ARG A 188 -1.77 -14.74 -3.26
CA ARG A 188 -1.15 -13.49 -2.83
C ARG A 188 -0.30 -13.70 -1.60
N ALA A 189 0.85 -13.05 -1.58
CA ALA A 189 1.68 -12.92 -0.41
C ALA A 189 2.21 -11.48 -0.28
N GLY A 190 2.81 -11.18 0.86
CA GLY A 190 3.44 -9.88 1.06
C GLY A 190 4.16 -9.76 2.37
N ILE A 191 5.00 -8.74 2.45
CA ILE A 191 5.73 -8.38 3.66
C ILE A 191 5.43 -6.93 3.98
N ILE A 192 5.17 -6.69 5.25
CA ILE A 192 5.03 -5.36 5.84
C ILE A 192 6.13 -5.21 6.89
N VAL A 193 6.94 -4.17 6.77
CA VAL A 193 7.91 -3.77 7.80
C VAL A 193 7.36 -2.57 8.57
N THR A 194 7.44 -2.63 9.89
CA THR A 194 6.90 -1.61 10.81
C THR A 194 7.73 -1.53 12.09
N GLY A 195 7.34 -0.65 13.03
CA GLY A 195 8.20 -0.21 14.12
C GLY A 195 9.44 0.49 13.56
N LEU A 196 9.22 1.46 12.66
CA LEU A 196 10.29 2.13 11.95
C LEU A 196 10.96 3.16 12.84
N VAL A 197 12.29 3.10 12.92
CA VAL A 197 13.15 4.01 13.68
C VAL A 197 14.22 4.59 12.75
N PRO A 198 14.72 5.81 12.99
CA PRO A 198 15.87 6.33 12.26
C PRO A 198 17.09 5.41 12.38
N THR A 199 17.79 5.16 11.27
CA THR A 199 18.96 4.25 11.26
C THR A 199 20.13 4.80 12.09
N ASP A 200 20.23 6.12 12.22
CA ASP A 200 21.28 6.86 12.91
C ASP A 200 20.94 7.24 14.36
N ASN A 201 19.67 7.17 14.75
CA ASN A 201 19.21 7.57 16.08
C ASN A 201 18.19 6.58 16.65
N HIS A 202 18.69 5.51 17.27
CA HIS A 202 17.88 4.51 17.95
C HIS A 202 18.62 3.91 19.15
N GLN A 203 17.85 3.37 20.10
CA GLN A 203 18.38 2.70 21.27
C GLN A 203 19.04 1.36 20.87
N LEU A 204 20.28 1.17 21.30
CA LEU A 204 21.00 -0.08 21.11
C LEU A 204 20.61 -1.10 22.17
N ASN A 205 20.67 -2.37 21.79
CA ASN A 205 20.54 -3.49 22.72
C ASN A 205 21.93 -3.85 23.26
N LEU A 206 22.02 -4.11 24.57
CA LEU A 206 23.29 -4.33 25.28
C LEU A 206 23.99 -5.64 24.87
N PHE A 207 23.22 -6.68 24.54
CA PHE A 207 23.75 -8.03 24.31
C PHE A 207 23.59 -8.50 22.87
N LEU A 208 22.51 -8.08 22.21
CA LEU A 208 22.19 -8.53 20.85
C LEU A 208 22.43 -7.38 19.87
N HIS A 209 23.27 -7.63 18.87
CA HIS A 209 23.56 -6.65 17.83
C HIS A 209 23.54 -7.32 16.46
N GLU A 210 23.25 -6.52 15.43
CA GLU A 210 23.41 -6.97 14.06
C GLU A 210 24.89 -7.17 13.74
N ASN A 211 25.18 -8.13 12.87
CA ASN A 211 26.53 -8.30 12.34
C ASN A 211 26.99 -6.99 11.67
N PRO A 212 28.08 -6.36 12.14
CA PRO A 212 28.52 -5.05 11.65
C PRO A 212 28.89 -5.06 10.16
N LYS A 213 29.18 -6.23 9.59
CA LYS A 213 29.48 -6.41 8.15
C LYS A 213 28.24 -6.19 7.26
N HIS A 214 27.03 -6.27 7.80
CA HIS A 214 25.80 -6.08 7.01
C HIS A 214 25.70 -4.67 6.44
N LYS A 215 25.99 -3.62 7.23
CA LYS A 215 25.89 -2.22 6.78
C LYS A 215 26.74 -1.91 5.54
N PRO A 216 28.07 -2.16 5.53
CA PRO A 216 28.90 -1.89 4.35
C PRO A 216 28.50 -2.78 3.16
N LEU A 217 28.11 -4.04 3.41
CA LEU A 217 27.64 -4.94 2.36
C LEU A 217 26.35 -4.43 1.69
N MET A 218 25.33 -4.05 2.47
CA MET A 218 24.07 -3.54 1.94
C MET A 218 24.28 -2.24 1.16
N SER A 219 25.14 -1.34 1.66
CA SER A 219 25.51 -0.11 0.95
C SER A 219 26.17 -0.39 -0.39
N ALA A 220 27.08 -1.38 -0.45
CA ALA A 220 27.72 -1.79 -1.70
C ALA A 220 26.71 -2.39 -2.70
N ILE A 221 25.81 -3.26 -2.24
CA ILE A 221 24.75 -3.87 -3.07
C ILE A 221 23.82 -2.80 -3.62
N ASP A 222 23.30 -1.91 -2.77
CA ASP A 222 22.38 -0.85 -3.18
C ASP A 222 23.05 0.11 -4.18
N ARG A 223 24.32 0.46 -3.96
CA ARG A 223 25.09 1.30 -4.88
C ARG A 223 25.21 0.66 -6.26
N LEU A 224 25.50 -0.63 -6.33
CA LEU A 224 25.63 -1.35 -7.59
C LEU A 224 24.27 -1.46 -8.30
N ASN A 225 23.21 -1.87 -7.58
CA ASN A 225 21.87 -1.94 -8.15
C ASN A 225 21.36 -0.58 -8.66
N LYS A 226 21.65 0.50 -7.93
CA LYS A 226 21.31 1.87 -8.36
C LYS A 226 22.10 2.30 -9.61
N LYS A 227 23.40 1.98 -9.66
CA LYS A 227 24.26 2.33 -10.82
C LYS A 227 23.77 1.67 -12.10
N PHE A 228 23.41 0.39 -12.04
CA PHE A 228 22.98 -0.38 -13.22
C PHE A 228 21.47 -0.31 -13.48
N LYS A 229 20.72 0.47 -12.69
CA LYS A 229 19.25 0.67 -12.78
C LYS A 229 18.45 -0.63 -12.86
N THR A 230 19.04 -1.73 -12.44
CA THR A 230 18.50 -3.08 -12.47
C THR A 230 18.88 -3.76 -11.15
N THR A 231 18.08 -4.74 -10.72
CA THR A 231 18.40 -5.55 -9.54
C THR A 231 19.50 -6.56 -9.93
N THR A 232 20.69 -6.07 -10.24
CA THR A 232 21.81 -6.86 -10.77
C THR A 232 22.33 -7.84 -9.73
N ILE A 233 22.43 -7.40 -8.46
CA ILE A 233 22.78 -8.24 -7.33
C ILE A 233 21.51 -8.61 -6.57
N LYS A 234 21.29 -9.92 -6.45
CA LYS A 234 20.17 -10.54 -5.76
C LYS A 234 20.67 -11.60 -4.80
N LEU A 235 19.86 -11.92 -3.79
CA LEU A 235 20.08 -13.09 -2.95
C LEU A 235 19.79 -14.37 -3.74
N ALA A 236 20.50 -15.44 -3.39
CA ALA A 236 20.40 -16.73 -4.11
C ALA A 236 19.00 -17.37 -4.06
N ASN A 237 18.17 -17.01 -3.09
CA ASN A 237 16.80 -17.49 -2.96
C ASN A 237 15.77 -16.61 -3.68
N GLN A 238 16.21 -15.64 -4.49
CA GLN A 238 15.36 -14.84 -5.37
C GLN A 238 15.46 -15.36 -6.80
N ASP A 239 14.47 -15.04 -7.62
CA ASP A 239 14.58 -15.28 -9.06
C ASP A 239 15.61 -14.33 -9.70
N LEU A 240 16.64 -14.92 -10.30
CA LEU A 240 17.74 -14.18 -10.93
C LEU A 240 17.29 -13.41 -12.17
N GLN A 241 16.35 -13.94 -12.95
CA GLN A 241 15.89 -13.34 -14.20
C GLN A 241 14.78 -12.31 -13.98
N GLN A 242 13.77 -12.64 -13.17
CA GLN A 242 12.53 -11.85 -13.07
C GLN A 242 12.20 -11.45 -11.63
N THR A 243 12.37 -10.16 -11.32
CA THR A 243 12.01 -9.60 -10.00
C THR A 243 10.50 -9.48 -9.78
N TRP A 244 9.74 -9.17 -10.85
CA TRP A 244 8.30 -8.93 -10.76
C TRP A 244 7.53 -9.85 -11.68
N LYS A 245 6.96 -10.92 -11.12
CA LYS A 245 6.12 -11.87 -11.86
C LYS A 245 4.65 -11.67 -11.48
N MET A 246 4.04 -10.70 -12.16
CA MET A 246 2.67 -10.27 -11.92
C MET A 246 1.84 -10.45 -13.18
N LYS A 247 0.57 -10.78 -13.00
CA LYS A 247 -0.38 -10.85 -14.12
C LYS A 247 -0.67 -9.44 -14.66
N GLN A 248 -0.13 -9.12 -15.83
CA GLN A 248 -0.15 -7.79 -16.45
C GLN A 248 -0.86 -7.73 -17.82
N GLU A 249 -1.88 -8.57 -18.03
CA GLU A 249 -2.60 -8.72 -19.31
C GLU A 249 -3.41 -7.49 -19.77
N ARG A 250 -3.62 -6.50 -18.89
CA ARG A 250 -4.41 -5.29 -19.18
C ARG A 250 -3.58 -4.00 -19.12
N LEU A 251 -2.27 -4.10 -19.31
CA LEU A 251 -1.43 -2.91 -19.39
C LEU A 251 -1.73 -2.15 -20.69
N SER A 252 -1.90 -0.83 -20.56
CA SER A 252 -1.83 0.04 -21.74
C SER A 252 -0.41 -0.01 -22.34
N PRO A 253 -0.26 0.16 -23.66
CA PRO A 253 1.04 0.23 -24.30
C PRO A 253 1.91 1.34 -23.67
N LYS A 254 3.23 1.12 -23.65
CA LYS A 254 4.20 2.03 -23.05
C LYS A 254 4.65 3.13 -24.03
N TYR A 255 3.71 3.97 -24.45
CA TYR A 255 3.92 5.00 -25.48
C TYR A 255 5.18 5.87 -25.30
N THR A 256 5.57 6.16 -24.06
CA THR A 256 6.70 7.05 -23.75
C THR A 256 8.03 6.34 -23.46
N THR A 257 8.02 5.02 -23.26
CA THR A 257 9.19 4.28 -22.76
C THR A 257 9.55 3.05 -23.57
N LYS A 258 8.71 2.65 -24.53
CA LYS A 258 9.00 1.54 -25.46
C LYS A 258 8.62 1.96 -26.87
N ILE A 259 9.62 2.08 -27.73
CA ILE A 259 9.43 2.58 -29.11
C ILE A 259 8.42 1.74 -29.90
N ASN A 260 8.42 0.41 -29.69
CA ASN A 260 7.51 -0.52 -30.36
C ASN A 260 6.04 -0.39 -29.90
N ASP A 261 5.77 0.36 -28.83
CA ASP A 261 4.43 0.56 -28.28
C ASP A 261 3.84 1.92 -28.72
N ILE A 262 4.53 2.70 -29.56
CA ILE A 262 4.06 4.01 -30.05
C ILE A 262 2.85 3.82 -30.98
N ILE A 263 1.89 4.76 -30.90
CA ILE A 263 0.71 4.80 -31.78
C ILE A 263 1.18 5.04 -33.21
N THR A 264 0.97 4.06 -34.09
CA THR A 264 1.13 4.23 -35.54
C THR A 264 -0.17 4.81 -36.10
N VAL A 265 -0.10 6.06 -36.55
CA VAL A 265 -1.18 6.71 -37.30
C VAL A 265 -1.02 6.31 -38.77
N LYS A 266 -2.11 5.83 -39.38
CA LYS A 266 -2.19 5.59 -40.83
C LYS A 266 -2.45 6.88 -41.57
#